data_AF-A0AAE1YHJ5-F1
#
_entry.id   AF-A0AAE1YHJ5-F1
#
_cell.length_a   1.000
_cell.length_b   1.000
_cell.length_c   1.000
_cell.angle_alpha   90.00
_cell.angle_beta   90.00
_cell.angle_gamma   90.00
#
_symmetry.space_group_name_H-M   'P 1'
#
loop_
_entity.id
_entity.type
_entity.pdbx_description
1 polymer ?
#
loop_
_entity_poly.entity_id
_entity_poly.type
_entity_poly.pdbx_seq_one_letter_code
_entity_poly.pdbx_strand_id
1 'polypeptide(L)'
;YLLLNDKGEKVEGQVGIVRTNCVDCLDRTNVTQSMIARKMLEFQLQRLGVFDANETISKHPNFDDSFKVLWANHGDDISIQYSGTPALKGDFVRCGQRTIHGILKDGWNALMRYYLNNFCDGTKQDAIDLVHGHYIVSVSRSMTPTAQKDGIEAIASFPLALALIMTGFFFATMSLRRVRYDMWNLLFSIMWASMSLAIAAFVRANGRVFCNRPRLHQPRR
;
A
#
# COMPACT_ATOMS: atom_id res chain seq x y z
N TYR A 1 -20.35 -11.15 -20.28
CA TYR A 1 -21.24 -10.21 -20.99
C TYR A 1 -22.19 -10.99 -21.90
N LEU A 2 -23.48 -10.66 -21.89
CA LEU A 2 -24.50 -11.25 -22.76
C LEU A 2 -25.11 -10.11 -23.57
N LEU A 3 -25.04 -10.18 -24.90
CA LEU A 3 -25.84 -9.30 -25.74
C LEU A 3 -27.22 -9.96 -25.89
N LEU A 4 -28.27 -9.23 -25.51
CA LEU A 4 -29.64 -9.67 -25.65
C LEU A 4 -30.30 -8.92 -26.81
N ASN A 5 -31.24 -9.56 -27.50
CA ASN A 5 -32.11 -8.88 -28.46
C ASN A 5 -33.32 -8.23 -27.74
N ASP A 6 -34.16 -7.53 -28.50
CA ASP A 6 -35.38 -6.88 -27.98
C ASP A 6 -36.40 -7.85 -27.36
N LYS A 7 -36.26 -9.15 -27.63
CA LYS A 7 -37.07 -10.23 -27.06
C LYS A 7 -36.44 -10.86 -25.82
N GLY A 8 -35.28 -10.39 -25.38
CA GLY A 8 -34.52 -10.92 -24.24
C GLY A 8 -33.73 -12.20 -24.53
N GLU A 9 -33.60 -12.59 -25.80
CA GLU A 9 -32.86 -13.78 -26.21
C GLU A 9 -31.37 -13.47 -26.35
N LYS A 10 -30.53 -14.43 -25.97
CA LYS A 10 -29.07 -14.30 -26.05
C LYS A 10 -28.60 -14.33 -27.51
N VAL A 11 -28.07 -13.20 -27.98
CA VAL A 11 -27.43 -13.05 -29.28
C VAL A 11 -25.97 -13.48 -29.21
N GLU A 12 -25.25 -13.01 -28.20
CA GLU A 12 -23.84 -13.32 -28.02
C GLU A 12 -23.46 -13.44 -26.54
N GLY A 13 -22.39 -14.20 -26.29
CA GLY A 13 -21.82 -14.38 -24.96
C GLY A 13 -20.32 -14.16 -24.95
N GLN A 14 -19.81 -13.67 -23.83
CA GLN A 14 -18.38 -13.59 -23.59
C GLN A 14 -17.75 -14.98 -23.60
N VAL A 15 -16.78 -15.18 -24.49
CA VAL A 15 -16.08 -16.47 -24.71
C VAL A 15 -14.78 -16.60 -23.91
N GLY A 16 -14.27 -15.51 -23.33
CA GLY A 16 -12.99 -15.53 -22.61
C GLY A 16 -12.82 -14.37 -21.64
N ILE A 17 -11.77 -14.46 -20.84
CA ILE A 17 -11.41 -13.46 -19.82
C ILE A 17 -9.95 -13.04 -19.99
N VAL A 18 -9.66 -11.76 -19.73
CA VAL A 18 -8.28 -11.27 -19.65
C VAL A 18 -7.88 -11.26 -18.18
N ARG A 19 -6.87 -12.06 -17.83
CA ARG A 19 -6.29 -12.07 -16.50
C ARG A 19 -5.00 -11.25 -16.51
N THR A 20 -4.99 -10.16 -15.75
CA THR A 20 -3.78 -9.38 -15.48
C THR A 20 -3.22 -9.78 -14.11
N ASN A 21 -1.89 -9.87 -14.02
CA ASN A 21 -1.19 -10.09 -12.76
C ASN A 21 -0.06 -9.05 -12.66
N CYS A 22 0.20 -8.57 -11.45
CA CYS A 22 1.39 -7.79 -11.19
C CYS A 22 1.93 -8.16 -9.82
N VAL A 23 3.22 -8.49 -9.80
CA VAL A 23 3.96 -8.84 -8.57
C VAL A 23 4.12 -7.61 -7.69
N ASP A 24 4.15 -6.42 -8.30
CA ASP A 24 4.34 -5.14 -7.61
C ASP A 24 3.29 -4.13 -8.05
N CYS A 25 2.50 -3.67 -7.09
CA CYS A 25 1.49 -2.62 -7.14
C CYS A 25 0.32 -2.78 -8.15
N LEU A 26 -0.89 -2.80 -7.56
CA LEU A 26 -2.19 -2.77 -8.21
C LEU A 26 -2.35 -1.66 -9.26
N ASP A 27 -1.58 -0.57 -9.16
CA ASP A 27 -1.73 0.62 -9.99
C ASP A 27 -1.53 0.31 -11.49
N ARG A 28 -0.57 -0.56 -11.85
CA ARG A 28 -0.33 -0.94 -13.26
C ARG A 28 -1.46 -1.79 -13.82
N THR A 29 -1.96 -2.73 -13.02
CA THR A 29 -3.07 -3.59 -13.43
C THR A 29 -4.36 -2.80 -13.60
N ASN A 30 -4.64 -1.85 -12.71
CA ASN A 30 -5.86 -1.03 -12.79
C ASN A 30 -5.88 -0.18 -14.07
N VAL A 31 -4.75 0.43 -14.43
CA VAL A 31 -4.62 1.20 -15.68
C VAL A 31 -4.81 0.31 -16.90
N THR A 32 -4.18 -0.86 -16.95
CA THR A 32 -4.36 -1.79 -18.08
C THR A 32 -5.81 -2.26 -18.18
N GLN A 33 -6.43 -2.64 -17.07
CA GLN A 33 -7.82 -3.07 -17.01
C GLN A 33 -8.78 -1.95 -17.44
N SER A 34 -8.55 -0.69 -17.00
CA SER A 34 -9.38 0.44 -17.40
C SER A 34 -9.33 0.72 -18.90
N MET A 35 -8.16 0.52 -19.53
CA MET A 35 -8.01 0.68 -20.98
C MET A 35 -8.75 -0.40 -21.76
N ILE A 36 -8.67 -1.66 -21.31
CA ILE A 36 -9.42 -2.78 -21.90
C ILE A 36 -10.92 -2.54 -21.75
N ALA A 37 -11.37 -2.14 -20.55
CA ALA A 37 -12.76 -1.85 -20.29
C ALA A 37 -13.30 -0.69 -21.12
N ARG A 38 -12.49 0.37 -21.31
CA ARG A 38 -12.84 1.50 -22.18
C ARG A 38 -13.09 1.04 -23.61
N LYS A 39 -12.18 0.24 -24.17
CA LYS A 39 -12.32 -0.28 -25.53
C LYS A 39 -13.53 -1.20 -25.70
N MET A 40 -13.79 -2.04 -24.70
CA MET A 40 -14.97 -2.91 -24.71
C MET A 40 -16.27 -2.10 -24.61
N LEU A 41 -16.30 -1.06 -23.78
CA LEU A 41 -17.45 -0.18 -23.63
C LEU A 41 -17.75 0.61 -24.91
N GLU A 42 -16.72 1.13 -25.58
CA GLU A 42 -16.84 1.75 -26.91
C GLU A 42 -17.49 0.80 -27.91
N PHE A 43 -16.99 -0.44 -28.01
CA PHE A 43 -17.54 -1.46 -28.90
C PHE A 43 -19.01 -1.78 -28.59
N GLN A 44 -19.36 -1.87 -27.30
CA GLN A 44 -20.74 -2.13 -26.87
C GLN A 44 -21.68 -0.98 -27.23
N LEU A 45 -21.27 0.28 -27.01
CA LEU A 45 -22.08 1.46 -27.33
C LEU A 45 -22.27 1.61 -28.84
N GLN A 46 -21.26 1.29 -29.64
CA GLN A 46 -21.36 1.27 -31.10
C GLN A 46 -22.36 0.21 -31.57
N ARG A 47 -22.30 -0.98 -30.98
CA ARG A 47 -23.20 -2.09 -31.35
C ARG A 47 -24.66 -1.84 -30.95
N LEU A 48 -24.88 -1.07 -29.88
CA LEU A 48 -26.21 -0.62 -29.46
C LEU A 48 -26.73 0.57 -30.27
N GLY A 49 -25.94 1.10 -31.21
CA GLY A 49 -26.30 2.28 -32.00
C GLY A 49 -26.31 3.60 -31.21
N VAL A 50 -25.72 3.61 -30.01
CA VAL A 50 -25.55 4.82 -29.21
C VAL A 50 -24.39 5.66 -29.74
N PHE A 51 -23.33 4.99 -30.22
CA PHE A 51 -22.16 5.60 -30.86
C PHE A 51 -22.12 5.27 -32.35
N ASP A 52 -21.65 6.21 -33.17
CA ASP A 52 -21.29 5.94 -34.57
C ASP A 52 -20.11 4.95 -34.68
N ALA A 53 -19.93 4.32 -35.84
CA ALA A 53 -18.92 3.27 -36.08
C ALA A 53 -17.47 3.66 -35.72
N ASN A 54 -17.15 4.97 -35.68
CA ASN A 54 -15.83 5.50 -35.31
C ASN A 54 -15.90 6.51 -34.15
N GLU A 55 -17.00 6.51 -33.41
CA GLU A 55 -17.15 7.34 -32.22
C GLU A 55 -16.55 6.65 -31.00
N THR A 56 -15.89 7.46 -30.17
CA THR A 56 -15.11 7.04 -29.01
C THR A 56 -15.54 7.85 -27.80
N ILE A 57 -15.31 7.33 -26.60
CA ILE A 57 -15.68 8.00 -25.35
C ILE A 57 -15.04 9.39 -25.25
N SER A 58 -13.85 9.59 -25.84
CA SER A 58 -13.14 10.88 -25.87
C SER A 58 -13.92 12.01 -26.54
N LYS A 59 -14.94 11.73 -27.37
CA LYS A 59 -15.81 12.76 -27.96
C LYS A 59 -16.86 13.28 -26.98
N HIS A 60 -17.05 12.61 -25.84
CA HIS A 60 -18.05 12.90 -24.81
C HIS A 60 -17.37 13.23 -23.48
N PRO A 61 -16.96 14.49 -23.24
CA PRO A 61 -16.13 14.85 -22.09
C PRO A 61 -16.74 14.45 -20.73
N ASN A 62 -18.04 14.71 -20.53
CA ASN A 62 -18.73 14.37 -19.29
C ASN A 62 -18.76 12.85 -19.03
N PHE A 63 -18.93 12.07 -20.09
CA PHE A 63 -18.93 10.61 -20.00
C PHE A 63 -17.53 10.07 -19.76
N ASP A 64 -16.54 10.63 -20.45
CA ASP A 64 -15.13 10.30 -20.28
C ASP A 64 -14.65 10.54 -18.85
N ASP A 65 -15.01 11.69 -18.27
CA ASP A 65 -14.64 12.04 -16.90
C ASP A 65 -15.35 11.15 -15.88
N SER A 66 -16.63 10.83 -16.10
CA SER A 66 -17.36 9.87 -15.27
C SER A 66 -16.69 8.48 -15.28
N PHE A 67 -16.25 8.02 -16.46
CA PHE A 67 -15.53 6.75 -16.60
C PHE A 67 -14.18 6.79 -15.88
N LYS A 68 -13.41 7.87 -16.01
CA LYS A 68 -12.12 8.04 -15.31
C LYS A 68 -12.30 8.04 -13.79
N VAL A 69 -13.31 8.75 -13.28
CA VAL A 69 -13.62 8.79 -11.83
C VAL A 69 -14.00 7.42 -11.31
N LEU A 70 -14.85 6.68 -12.04
CA LEU A 70 -15.23 5.32 -11.69
C LEU A 70 -14.01 4.40 -11.54
N TRP A 71 -13.12 4.39 -12.54
CA TRP A 71 -11.92 3.54 -12.53
C TRP A 71 -10.87 3.99 -11.50
N ALA A 72 -10.80 5.28 -11.20
CA ALA A 72 -9.94 5.79 -10.14
C ALA A 72 -10.43 5.34 -8.76
N ASN A 73 -11.75 5.43 -8.50
CA ASN A 73 -12.33 4.99 -7.24
C ASN A 73 -12.24 3.47 -7.06
N HIS A 74 -12.51 2.71 -8.13
CA HIS A 74 -12.29 1.26 -8.14
C HIS A 74 -10.84 0.87 -7.79
N GLY A 75 -9.86 1.58 -8.37
CA GLY A 75 -8.45 1.39 -8.05
C GLY A 75 -8.12 1.72 -6.60
N ASP A 76 -8.67 2.82 -6.07
CA ASP A 76 -8.51 3.23 -4.68
C ASP A 76 -9.07 2.18 -3.71
N ASP A 77 -10.27 1.65 -3.97
CA ASP A 77 -10.93 0.68 -3.11
C ASP A 77 -10.19 -0.66 -3.04
N ILE A 78 -9.73 -1.19 -4.18
CA ILE A 78 -8.94 -2.42 -4.19
C ILE A 78 -7.58 -2.18 -3.52
N SER A 79 -7.00 -0.99 -3.70
CA SER A 79 -5.75 -0.62 -3.05
C SER A 79 -5.88 -0.57 -1.53
N ILE A 80 -6.99 -0.03 -1.02
CA ILE A 80 -7.28 0.00 0.42
C ILE A 80 -7.42 -1.43 0.96
N GLN A 81 -8.10 -2.32 0.23
CA GLN A 81 -8.21 -3.72 0.65
C GLN A 81 -6.85 -4.43 0.67
N TYR A 82 -6.00 -4.18 -0.33
CA TYR A 82 -4.71 -4.84 -0.45
C TYR A 82 -3.67 -4.27 0.53
N SER A 83 -3.44 -2.96 0.53
CA SER A 83 -2.37 -2.30 1.29
C SER A 83 -2.82 -1.34 2.37
N GLY A 84 -4.13 -1.21 2.62
CA GLY A 84 -4.68 -0.28 3.62
C GLY A 84 -4.58 1.20 3.25
N THR A 85 -4.20 1.53 2.01
CA THR A 85 -4.08 2.91 1.52
C THR A 85 -4.73 3.05 0.14
N PRO A 86 -5.22 4.23 -0.25
CA PRO A 86 -5.63 4.50 -1.63
C PRO A 86 -4.52 4.20 -2.64
N ALA A 87 -4.90 4.08 -3.92
CA ALA A 87 -3.95 3.78 -4.99
C ALA A 87 -2.96 4.94 -5.15
N LEU A 88 -1.72 4.61 -5.50
CA LEU A 88 -0.77 5.64 -5.89
C LEU A 88 -1.09 6.03 -7.33
N LYS A 89 -0.76 7.28 -7.72
CA LYS A 89 -1.00 7.79 -9.07
C LYS A 89 -2.49 7.84 -9.45
N GLY A 90 -3.42 7.92 -8.50
CA GLY A 90 -4.85 8.07 -8.80
C GLY A 90 -5.15 9.27 -9.71
N ASP A 91 -4.36 10.34 -9.61
CA ASP A 91 -4.44 11.53 -10.46
C ASP A 91 -4.17 11.23 -11.94
N PHE A 92 -3.34 10.24 -12.25
CA PHE A 92 -3.10 9.83 -13.64
C PHE A 92 -4.35 9.20 -14.26
N VAL A 93 -5.11 8.44 -13.48
CA VAL A 93 -6.39 7.86 -13.93
C VAL A 93 -7.47 8.94 -14.03
N ARG A 94 -7.51 9.88 -13.07
CA ARG A 94 -8.52 10.96 -13.02
C ARG A 94 -8.32 12.05 -14.06
N CYS A 95 -7.09 12.52 -14.24
CA CYS A 95 -6.78 13.71 -15.03
C CYS A 95 -5.91 13.42 -16.26
N GLY A 96 -5.36 12.21 -16.41
CA GLY A 96 -4.40 11.88 -17.47
C GLY A 96 -3.01 12.52 -17.31
N GLN A 97 -2.82 13.37 -16.29
CA GLN A 97 -1.57 14.08 -16.00
C GLN A 97 -1.26 14.08 -14.50
N ARG A 98 0.02 14.27 -14.16
CA ARG A 98 0.51 14.36 -12.77
C ARG A 98 0.34 15.78 -12.23
N THR A 99 -0.30 15.91 -11.06
CA THR A 99 -0.42 17.19 -10.34
C THR A 99 0.55 17.24 -9.15
N ILE A 100 1.02 18.44 -8.78
CA ILE A 100 1.94 18.61 -7.63
C ILE A 100 1.28 18.16 -6.31
N HIS A 101 -0.01 18.51 -6.13
CA HIS A 101 -0.80 18.03 -4.99
C HIS A 101 -0.88 16.50 -4.96
N GLY A 102 -1.09 15.87 -6.11
CA GLY A 102 -1.11 14.42 -6.25
C GLY A 102 0.23 13.76 -5.90
N ILE A 103 1.36 14.38 -6.26
CA ILE A 103 2.69 13.89 -5.89
C ILE A 103 2.89 13.91 -4.36
N LEU A 104 2.46 14.99 -3.68
CA LEU A 104 2.55 15.07 -2.21
C LEU A 104 1.66 14.04 -1.53
N LYS A 105 0.42 13.88 -2.01
CA LYS A 105 -0.53 12.87 -1.52
C LYS A 105 0.01 11.46 -1.71
N ASP A 106 0.62 11.18 -2.86
CA ASP A 106 1.29 9.91 -3.13
C ASP A 106 2.46 9.67 -2.19
N GLY A 107 3.24 10.70 -1.87
CA GLY A 107 4.31 10.60 -0.88
C GLY A 107 3.79 10.18 0.49
N TRP A 108 2.70 10.80 0.95
CA TRP A 108 2.04 10.42 2.20
C TRP A 108 1.50 8.98 2.17
N ASN A 109 0.80 8.61 1.10
CA ASN A 109 0.28 7.26 0.92
C ASN A 109 1.40 6.21 0.86
N ALA A 110 2.54 6.53 0.24
CA ALA A 110 3.70 5.65 0.18
C ALA A 110 4.33 5.43 1.57
N LEU A 111 4.43 6.48 2.39
CA LEU A 111 4.90 6.37 3.78
C LEU A 111 3.94 5.54 4.62
N MET A 112 2.63 5.78 4.49
CA MET A 112 1.61 5.00 5.20
C MET A 112 1.64 3.53 4.78
N ARG A 113 1.74 3.25 3.47
CA ARG A 113 1.86 1.90 2.92
C ARG A 113 3.14 1.22 3.42
N TYR A 114 4.26 1.92 3.48
CA TYR A 114 5.50 1.39 4.07
C TYR A 114 5.28 0.98 5.53
N TYR A 115 4.61 1.83 6.32
CA TYR A 115 4.31 1.52 7.71
C TYR A 115 3.39 0.30 7.83
N LEU A 116 2.25 0.30 7.13
CA LEU A 116 1.27 -0.79 7.20
C LEU A 116 1.87 -2.12 6.75
N ASN A 117 2.60 -2.14 5.64
CA ASN A 117 3.22 -3.36 5.11
C ASN A 117 4.28 -3.94 6.06
N ASN A 118 5.05 -3.09 6.76
CA ASN A 118 6.11 -3.59 7.65
C ASN A 118 5.62 -3.88 9.08
N PHE A 119 4.61 -3.17 9.59
CA PHE A 119 4.25 -3.22 11.01
C PHE A 119 2.84 -3.74 11.31
N CYS A 120 1.92 -3.74 10.33
CA CYS A 120 0.55 -4.21 10.53
C CYS A 120 0.21 -5.47 9.73
N ASP A 121 0.93 -5.73 8.64
CA ASP A 121 0.61 -6.77 7.68
C ASP A 121 0.68 -8.19 8.25
N GLY A 122 1.66 -8.47 9.13
CA GLY A 122 1.75 -9.78 9.79
C GLY A 122 0.48 -10.16 10.56
N THR A 123 -0.11 -9.21 11.30
CA THR A 123 -1.38 -9.42 12.03
C THR A 123 -2.56 -9.56 11.07
N LYS A 124 -2.56 -8.79 9.97
CA LYS A 124 -3.59 -8.90 8.93
C LYS A 124 -3.56 -10.30 8.29
N GLN A 125 -2.38 -10.81 7.97
CA GLN A 125 -2.21 -12.16 7.43
C GLN A 125 -2.65 -13.22 8.44
N ASP A 126 -2.30 -13.09 9.73
CA ASP A 126 -2.79 -13.99 10.78
C ASP A 126 -4.33 -14.01 10.84
N ALA A 127 -4.99 -12.85 10.72
CA ALA A 127 -6.46 -12.79 10.71
C ALA A 127 -7.06 -13.48 9.47
N ILE A 128 -6.44 -13.32 8.30
CA ILE A 128 -6.84 -13.99 7.07
C ILE A 128 -6.67 -15.51 7.22
N ASP A 129 -5.51 -15.97 7.69
CA ASP A 129 -5.20 -17.38 7.87
C ASP A 129 -6.17 -18.04 8.86
N LEU A 130 -6.53 -17.34 9.94
CA LEU A 130 -7.51 -17.81 10.92
C LEU A 130 -8.90 -18.02 10.29
N VAL A 131 -9.38 -17.05 9.51
CA VAL A 131 -10.69 -17.13 8.84
C VAL A 131 -10.73 -18.20 7.77
N HIS A 132 -9.63 -18.40 7.04
CA HIS A 132 -9.53 -19.43 5.99
C HIS A 132 -9.19 -20.82 6.54
N GLY A 133 -8.95 -20.96 7.85
CA GLY A 133 -8.58 -22.23 8.47
C GLY A 133 -7.14 -22.67 8.18
N HIS A 134 -6.28 -21.79 7.67
CA HIS A 134 -4.86 -22.05 7.40
C HIS A 134 -3.98 -21.79 8.63
N TYR A 135 -4.31 -22.40 9.78
CA TYR A 135 -3.53 -22.24 11.00
C TYR A 135 -3.06 -23.60 11.51
N ILE A 136 -1.80 -23.68 11.95
CA ILE A 136 -1.27 -24.88 12.60
C ILE A 136 -1.63 -24.78 14.08
N VAL A 137 -2.66 -25.52 14.51
CA VAL A 137 -2.89 -25.71 15.94
C VAL A 137 -1.83 -26.65 16.47
N SER A 138 -0.76 -26.11 17.03
CA SER A 138 0.02 -26.87 17.99
C SER A 138 -0.82 -27.00 19.26
N VAL A 139 -1.74 -27.97 19.29
CA VAL A 139 -2.36 -28.43 20.55
C VAL A 139 -1.27 -29.15 21.35
N SER A 140 -0.31 -28.40 21.87
CA SER A 140 0.52 -28.86 22.97
C SER A 140 -0.29 -28.60 24.24
N ARG A 141 -0.71 -29.68 24.89
CA ARG A 141 -1.57 -29.70 26.09
C ARG A 141 -0.84 -29.21 27.36
N SER A 142 0.10 -28.30 27.24
CA SER A 142 0.80 -27.64 28.34
C SER A 142 0.61 -26.14 28.19
N MET A 143 -0.30 -25.58 28.99
CA MET A 143 -0.48 -24.13 29.11
C MET A 143 0.80 -23.47 29.62
N THR A 144 1.65 -23.04 28.70
CA THR A 144 2.46 -21.81 28.77
C THR A 144 2.96 -21.53 27.35
N PRO A 145 2.37 -20.60 26.59
CA PRO A 145 3.01 -20.09 25.40
C PRO A 145 4.06 -19.06 25.84
N THR A 146 5.15 -19.50 26.47
CA THR A 146 6.41 -18.76 26.30
C THR A 146 6.91 -19.13 24.92
N ALA A 147 6.32 -18.52 23.89
CA ALA A 147 7.13 -18.18 22.74
C ALA A 147 8.27 -17.35 23.31
N GLN A 148 9.42 -18.00 23.49
CA GLN A 148 10.65 -17.38 23.90
C GLN A 148 10.92 -16.31 22.86
N LYS A 149 10.42 -15.09 23.11
CA LYS A 149 10.80 -13.91 22.36
C LYS A 149 12.29 -13.80 22.64
N ASP A 150 13.10 -14.17 21.65
CA ASP A 150 14.53 -13.88 21.68
C ASP A 150 14.69 -12.43 22.16
N GLY A 151 15.58 -12.17 23.12
CA GLY A 151 15.53 -10.96 23.95
C GLY A 151 15.47 -9.63 23.16
N ILE A 152 15.92 -9.64 21.90
CA ILE A 152 15.82 -8.50 20.98
C ILE A 152 14.38 -8.33 20.44
N GLU A 153 13.66 -9.39 20.08
CA GLU A 153 12.26 -9.36 19.62
C GLU A 153 11.27 -8.92 20.71
N ALA A 154 11.61 -9.12 21.99
CA ALA A 154 10.80 -8.63 23.10
C ALA A 154 10.86 -7.10 23.27
N ILE A 155 11.97 -6.49 22.87
CA ILE A 155 12.28 -5.07 23.10
C ILE A 155 12.14 -4.27 21.80
N ALA A 156 12.32 -4.91 20.64
CA ALA A 156 12.26 -4.29 19.32
C ALA A 156 10.86 -3.75 19.01
N SER A 157 10.67 -2.46 19.27
CA SER A 157 9.49 -1.70 18.86
C SER A 157 9.94 -0.50 18.04
N PHE A 158 9.51 -0.47 16.77
CA PHE A 158 9.85 0.61 15.86
C PHE A 158 9.41 2.00 16.38
N PRO A 159 8.20 2.18 16.96
CA PRO A 159 7.79 3.46 17.53
C PRO A 159 8.71 3.96 18.65
N LEU A 160 9.20 3.05 19.51
CA LEU A 160 10.13 3.39 20.58
C LEU A 160 11.49 3.80 20.01
N ALA A 161 12.03 3.03 19.05
CA ALA A 161 13.29 3.36 18.41
C ALA A 161 13.23 4.71 17.69
N LEU A 162 12.12 5.00 17.00
CA LEU A 162 11.88 6.28 16.34
C LEU A 162 11.81 7.42 17.38
N ALA A 163 11.09 7.24 18.49
CA ALA A 163 11.00 8.23 19.55
C ALA A 163 12.39 8.55 20.14
N LEU A 164 13.21 7.53 20.42
CA LEU A 164 14.56 7.71 20.95
C LEU A 164 15.48 8.49 19.98
N ILE A 165 15.42 8.18 18.68
CA ILE A 165 16.16 8.91 17.65
C ILE A 165 15.71 10.37 17.59
N MET A 166 14.41 10.63 17.61
CA MET A 166 13.86 12.00 17.57
C MET A 166 14.24 12.81 18.81
N THR A 167 14.18 12.20 20.00
CA THR A 167 14.62 12.82 21.25
C THR A 167 16.12 13.13 21.22
N GLY A 168 16.95 12.21 20.74
CA GLY A 168 18.39 12.43 20.60
C GLY A 168 18.70 13.56 19.61
N PHE A 169 18.01 13.61 18.47
CA PHE A 169 18.15 14.72 17.51
C PHE A 169 17.70 16.07 18.09
N PHE A 170 16.60 16.08 18.84
CA PHE A 170 16.12 17.28 19.54
C PHE A 170 17.16 17.81 20.53
N PHE A 171 17.73 16.94 21.37
CA PHE A 171 18.77 17.35 22.31
C PHE A 171 20.06 17.78 21.60
N ALA A 172 20.46 17.10 20.52
CA ALA A 172 21.63 17.50 19.73
C ALA A 172 21.45 18.92 19.15
N THR A 173 20.30 19.20 18.54
CA THR A 173 20.01 20.53 17.96
C THR A 173 19.89 21.62 19.02
N MET A 174 19.26 21.32 20.17
CA MET A 174 19.17 22.26 21.29
C MET A 174 20.55 22.57 21.89
N SER A 175 21.40 21.55 22.05
CA SER A 175 22.77 21.70 22.54
C SER A 175 23.63 22.50 21.55
N LEU A 176 23.50 22.24 20.25
CA LEU A 176 24.20 22.97 19.20
C LEU A 176 23.88 24.48 19.24
N ARG A 177 22.62 24.85 19.51
CA ARG A 177 22.20 26.25 19.65
C ARG A 177 22.84 26.96 20.86
N ARG A 178 23.27 26.22 21.88
CA ARG A 178 23.90 26.77 23.11
C ARG A 178 25.42 26.84 23.05
N VAL A 179 26.06 26.32 22.00
CA VAL A 179 27.52 26.29 21.83
C VAL A 179 28.16 27.68 21.93
N ARG A 180 27.46 28.74 21.50
CA ARG A 180 27.98 30.12 21.59
C ARG A 180 28.26 30.58 23.02
N TYR A 181 27.61 29.98 24.02
CA TYR A 181 27.75 30.36 25.43
C TYR A 181 28.70 29.45 26.21
N ASP A 182 28.78 28.17 25.84
CA ASP A 182 29.65 27.20 26.49
C ASP A 182 29.99 26.06 25.51
N MET A 183 31.28 25.84 25.31
CA MET A 183 31.84 24.86 24.38
C MET A 183 31.55 23.41 24.78
N TRP A 184 31.26 23.12 26.06
CA TRP A 184 30.84 21.77 26.48
C TRP A 184 29.55 21.32 25.80
N ASN A 185 28.68 22.25 25.41
CA ASN A 185 27.48 21.95 24.63
C ASN A 185 27.77 21.39 23.23
N LEU A 186 28.99 21.59 22.69
CA LEU A 186 29.42 20.96 21.46
C LEU A 186 29.62 19.45 21.67
N LEU A 187 30.27 19.08 22.78
CA LEU A 187 30.49 17.68 23.13
C LEU A 187 29.17 16.95 23.40
N PHE A 188 28.24 17.58 24.14
CA PHE A 188 26.90 17.03 24.34
C PHE A 188 26.13 16.87 23.02
N SER A 189 26.24 17.84 22.10
CA SER A 189 25.62 17.74 20.78
C SER A 189 26.15 16.55 19.98
N ILE A 190 27.47 16.37 19.94
CA ILE A 190 28.11 15.24 19.26
C ILE A 190 27.70 13.92 19.89
N MET A 191 27.63 13.83 21.22
CA MET A 191 27.20 12.64 21.95
C MET A 191 25.75 12.24 21.60
N TRP A 192 24.81 13.18 21.61
CA TRP A 192 23.41 12.89 21.27
C TRP A 192 23.23 12.53 19.79
N ALA A 193 23.97 13.19 18.89
CA ALA A 193 23.97 12.87 17.47
C ALA A 193 24.55 11.47 17.20
N SER A 194 25.66 11.11 17.83
CA SER A 194 26.30 9.79 17.66
C SER A 194 25.44 8.67 18.22
N MET A 195 24.80 8.87 19.38
CA MET A 195 23.84 7.93 19.96
C MET A 195 22.66 7.70 19.01
N SER A 196 22.07 8.77 18.46
CA SER A 196 20.96 8.68 17.51
C SER A 196 21.35 7.92 16.24
N LEU A 197 22.57 8.17 15.73
CA LEU A 197 23.12 7.48 14.56
C LEU A 197 23.38 6.00 14.84
N ALA A 198 23.89 5.66 16.02
CA ALA A 198 24.12 4.28 16.44
C ALA A 198 22.81 3.49 16.53
N ILE A 199 21.76 4.08 17.12
CA ILE A 199 20.43 3.46 17.19
C ILE A 199 19.86 3.28 15.78
N ALA A 200 19.97 4.29 14.90
CA ALA A 200 19.51 4.18 13.51
C ALA A 200 20.26 3.07 12.73
N ALA A 201 21.57 2.96 12.92
CA ALA A 201 22.38 1.90 12.31
C ALA A 201 21.99 0.51 12.83
N PHE A 202 21.72 0.38 14.13
CA PHE A 202 21.26 -0.86 14.74
C PHE A 202 19.89 -1.29 14.21
N VAL A 203 18.93 -0.36 14.12
CA VAL A 203 17.60 -0.61 13.54
C VAL A 203 17.73 -1.01 12.07
N ARG A 204 18.60 -0.35 11.30
CA ARG A 204 18.83 -0.69 9.90
C ARG A 204 19.43 -2.09 9.73
N ALA A 205 20.42 -2.45 10.55
CA ALA A 205 21.05 -3.77 10.51
C ALA A 205 20.07 -4.89 10.91
N ASN A 206 19.17 -4.61 11.87
CA ASN A 206 18.22 -5.58 12.41
C ASN A 206 16.78 -5.34 11.94
N GLY A 207 16.56 -4.63 10.82
CA GLY A 207 15.21 -4.12 10.44
C GLY A 207 14.15 -5.22 10.35
N ARG A 208 14.57 -6.43 9.97
CA ARG A 208 13.76 -7.64 9.94
C ARG A 208 13.10 -8.02 11.27
N VAL A 209 13.71 -7.68 12.40
CA VAL A 209 13.24 -7.96 13.77
C VAL A 209 12.17 -6.96 14.20
N PHE A 210 12.23 -5.73 13.69
CA PHE A 210 11.27 -4.67 13.98
C PHE A 210 9.97 -4.80 13.16
N CYS A 211 9.99 -5.60 12.09
CA CYS A 211 8.83 -5.81 11.23
C CYS A 211 7.89 -6.87 11.84
N ASN A 212 6.60 -6.62 11.73
CA ASN A 212 5.55 -7.57 12.09
C ASN A 212 5.54 -8.74 11.08
N ARG A 213 5.39 -9.96 11.58
CA ARG A 213 5.40 -11.18 10.76
C ARG A 213 4.21 -12.07 11.11
N PRO A 214 3.65 -12.80 10.12
CA PRO A 214 2.64 -13.80 10.40
C PRO A 214 3.22 -14.89 11.31
N ARG A 215 2.42 -15.32 12.27
CA ARG A 215 2.76 -16.31 13.29
C ARG A 215 2.01 -17.61 13.10
N LEU A 216 0.83 -17.58 12.49
CA LEU A 216 -0.05 -18.76 12.37
C LEU A 216 0.36 -19.72 11.25
N HIS A 217 0.90 -19.18 10.14
CA HIS A 217 1.38 -19.96 9.01
C HIS A 217 2.74 -19.43 8.56
N GLN A 218 3.82 -20.13 8.95
CA GLN A 218 5.16 -19.78 8.50
C GLN A 218 5.43 -20.45 7.14
N PRO A 219 5.77 -19.69 6.08
CA PRO A 219 6.20 -20.30 4.83
C PRO A 219 7.44 -21.17 5.07
N ARG A 220 7.50 -22.35 4.46
CA ARG A 220 8.73 -23.16 4.44
C ARG A 220 9.83 -22.30 3.82
N ARG A 221 10.90 -22.07 4.60
CA ARG A 221 12.11 -21.35 4.17
C ARG A 221 12.73 -21.97 2.93
#